data_AF-A0A2D9K3C8-F1
#
_entry.id   AF-A0A2D9K3C8-F1
#
_cell.length_a   1.000
_cell.length_b   1.000
_cell.length_c   1.000
_cell.angle_alpha   90.00
_cell.angle_beta   90.00
_cell.angle_gamma   90.00
#
_symmetry.space_group_name_H-M   'P 1'
#
loop_
_entity.id
_entity.type
_entity.pdbx_description
1 polymer ?
#
loop_
_entity_poly.entity_id
_entity_poly.type
_entity_poly.pdbx_seq_one_letter_code
_entity_poly.pdbx_strand_id
1 'polypeptide(L)'
;MSNKTRSPFYDNALFLMGITLCFWVITIIDQNTPQWNLTFEYGIKPKDTNGILGIFTAPLIHVNYAHLIGNTLPFMVLGGMVLFSGKRKFIFTTIVSGLISGIGIWFFAREGTVHAGSSTLIFSYLGFIIIQAWITRSCLSATLAIISGTLYGTLLLTLLINQNGISWHGHLFGLLGGLLSGLLIISSPSKKKRKAILKID
;
A
#
# COMPACT_ATOMS: atom_id res chain seq x y z
N MET A 1 -30.58 8.18 24.77
CA MET A 1 -29.19 8.61 24.47
C MET A 1 -29.01 8.62 22.96
N SER A 2 -28.74 9.78 22.35
CA SER A 2 -28.53 9.89 20.90
C SER A 2 -27.24 9.16 20.51
N ASN A 3 -27.37 8.12 19.71
CA ASN A 3 -26.24 7.40 19.13
C ASN A 3 -25.58 8.34 18.10
N LYS A 4 -24.67 9.20 18.54
CA LYS A 4 -23.86 10.03 17.64
C LYS A 4 -23.00 9.10 16.80
N THR A 5 -23.45 8.81 15.58
CA THR A 5 -22.66 8.09 14.58
C THR A 5 -21.37 8.85 14.32
N ARG A 6 -20.22 8.20 14.52
CA ARG A 6 -18.89 8.78 14.27
C ARG A 6 -18.79 9.20 12.80
N SER A 7 -17.98 10.22 12.52
CA SER A 7 -17.76 10.65 11.13
C SER A 7 -16.93 9.61 10.38
N PRO A 8 -17.21 9.35 9.08
CA PRO A 8 -16.40 8.43 8.28
C PRO A 8 -14.91 8.82 8.22
N PHE A 9 -14.60 10.11 8.37
CA PHE A 9 -13.23 10.60 8.47
C PHE A 9 -12.52 10.03 9.71
N TYR A 10 -13.15 10.11 10.88
CA TYR A 10 -12.58 9.62 12.13
C TYR A 10 -12.37 8.11 12.10
N ASP A 11 -13.34 7.36 11.57
CA ASP A 11 -13.23 5.90 11.47
C ASP A 11 -12.11 5.46 10.51
N ASN A 12 -11.93 6.17 9.39
CA ASN A 12 -10.83 5.94 8.47
C ASN A 12 -9.46 6.29 9.10
N ALA A 13 -9.38 7.40 9.83
CA ALA A 13 -8.15 7.79 10.53
C ALA A 13 -7.77 6.73 11.58
N LEU A 14 -8.72 6.29 12.41
CA LEU A 14 -8.50 5.21 13.38
C LEU A 14 -8.09 3.89 12.71
N PHE A 15 -8.70 3.56 11.56
CA PHE A 15 -8.34 2.35 10.82
C PHE A 15 -6.89 2.38 10.33
N LEU A 16 -6.46 3.50 9.74
CA LEU A 16 -5.09 3.65 9.25
C LEU A 16 -4.06 3.73 10.39
N MET A 17 -4.41 4.43 11.47
CA MET A 17 -3.60 4.45 12.70
C MET A 17 -3.47 3.05 13.29
N GLY A 18 -4.55 2.26 13.33
CA GLY A 18 -4.51 0.88 13.79
C GLY A 18 -3.52 0.02 13.01
N ILE A 19 -3.55 0.10 11.67
CA ILE A 19 -2.58 -0.61 10.82
C ILE A 19 -1.14 -0.14 11.10
N THR A 20 -0.95 1.18 11.21
CA THR A 20 0.38 1.76 11.48
C THR A 20 0.90 1.33 12.85
N LEU A 21 0.05 1.30 13.88
CA LEU A 21 0.39 0.81 15.21
C LEU A 21 0.74 -0.69 15.19
N CYS A 22 0.09 -1.50 14.36
CA CYS A 22 0.50 -2.89 14.17
C CYS A 22 1.94 -3.00 13.67
N PHE A 23 2.37 -2.17 12.71
CA PHE A 23 3.77 -2.16 12.24
C PHE A 23 4.74 -1.84 13.40
N TRP A 24 4.40 -0.85 14.22
CA TRP A 24 5.19 -0.47 15.38
C TRP A 24 5.27 -1.59 16.42
N VAL A 25 4.14 -2.18 16.80
CA VAL A 25 4.10 -3.28 17.78
C VAL A 25 4.92 -4.47 17.29
N ILE A 26 4.74 -4.88 16.04
CA ILE A 26 5.46 -6.01 15.45
C ILE A 26 6.97 -5.73 15.43
N THR A 27 7.38 -4.54 14.99
CA THR A 27 8.80 -4.17 14.95
C THR A 27 9.41 -4.07 16.35
N ILE A 28 8.69 -3.50 17.33
CA ILE A 28 9.15 -3.43 18.72
C ILE A 28 9.35 -4.86 19.26
N ILE A 29 8.42 -5.77 19.02
CA ILE A 29 8.58 -7.17 19.41
C ILE A 29 9.83 -7.76 18.76
N ASP A 30 9.93 -7.71 17.42
CA ASP A 30 11.05 -8.31 16.67
C ASP A 30 12.42 -7.82 17.16
N GLN A 31 12.56 -6.51 17.36
CA GLN A 31 13.82 -5.89 17.79
C GLN A 31 14.17 -6.16 19.26
N ASN A 32 13.18 -6.49 20.11
CA ASN A 32 13.41 -6.86 21.52
C ASN A 32 13.41 -8.38 21.75
N THR A 33 13.09 -9.18 20.74
CA THR A 33 13.22 -10.64 20.76
C THR A 33 14.00 -11.15 19.54
N PRO A 34 15.32 -10.86 19.43
CA PRO A 34 16.12 -11.20 18.25
C PRO A 34 16.14 -12.70 17.92
N GLN A 35 15.92 -13.55 18.92
CA GLN A 35 15.81 -15.00 18.76
C GLN A 35 14.61 -15.46 17.93
N TRP A 36 13.58 -14.63 17.77
CA TRP A 36 12.41 -14.94 16.94
C TRP A 36 12.60 -14.57 15.47
N ASN A 37 13.46 -13.57 15.19
CA ASN A 37 13.83 -13.12 13.86
C ASN A 37 12.64 -13.07 12.88
N LEU A 38 11.58 -12.37 13.28
CA LEU A 38 10.29 -12.31 12.58
C LEU A 38 10.47 -11.79 11.15
N THR A 39 11.41 -10.85 10.95
CA THR A 39 11.80 -10.38 9.63
C THR A 39 12.25 -11.51 8.70
N PHE A 40 13.11 -12.41 9.18
CA PHE A 40 13.57 -13.55 8.41
C PHE A 40 12.48 -14.61 8.23
N GLU A 41 11.70 -14.90 9.28
CA GLU A 41 10.67 -15.95 9.25
C GLU A 41 9.47 -15.58 8.36
N TYR A 42 9.04 -14.31 8.40
CA TYR A 42 7.82 -13.85 7.74
C TYR A 42 8.07 -12.89 6.57
N GLY A 43 9.33 -12.71 6.15
CA GLY A 43 9.69 -11.96 4.96
C GLY A 43 9.54 -12.79 3.67
N ILE A 44 9.49 -12.10 2.53
CA ILE A 44 9.50 -12.77 1.23
C ILE A 44 10.92 -13.26 0.96
N LYS A 45 11.08 -14.59 0.82
CA LYS A 45 12.31 -15.25 0.38
C LYS A 45 12.16 -15.61 -1.10
N PRO A 46 12.88 -14.94 -2.02
CA PRO A 46 12.70 -15.17 -3.44
C PRO A 46 12.95 -16.62 -3.82
N LYS A 47 12.03 -17.20 -4.60
CA LYS A 47 12.06 -18.57 -5.13
C LYS A 47 12.13 -19.70 -4.10
N ASP A 48 11.96 -19.39 -2.82
CA ASP A 48 11.85 -20.37 -1.74
C ASP A 48 10.37 -20.56 -1.39
N THR A 49 9.89 -21.81 -1.41
CA THR A 49 8.51 -22.15 -1.05
C THR A 49 8.19 -21.82 0.41
N ASN A 50 9.18 -21.88 1.29
CA ASN A 50 9.02 -21.47 2.69
C ASN A 50 8.81 -19.96 2.85
N GLY A 51 9.19 -19.17 1.84
CA GLY A 51 9.03 -17.72 1.81
C GLY A 51 7.69 -17.23 1.24
N ILE A 52 6.80 -18.11 0.79
CA ILE A 52 5.52 -17.73 0.15
C ILE A 52 4.61 -17.00 1.13
N LEU A 53 4.62 -17.38 2.42
CA LEU A 53 3.84 -16.68 3.44
C LEU A 53 4.20 -15.19 3.50
N GLY A 54 5.47 -14.87 3.22
CA GLY A 54 6.00 -13.52 3.11
C GLY A 54 5.22 -12.62 2.16
N ILE A 55 4.58 -13.16 1.11
CA ILE A 55 3.76 -12.37 0.16
C ILE A 55 2.66 -11.58 0.91
N PHE A 56 2.13 -12.15 1.99
CA PHE A 56 1.07 -11.57 2.79
C PHE A 56 1.59 -10.81 4.01
N THR A 57 2.67 -11.30 4.63
CA THR A 57 3.16 -10.81 5.92
C THR A 57 4.25 -9.77 5.80
N ALA A 58 5.05 -9.77 4.73
CA ALA A 58 6.18 -8.86 4.55
C ALA A 58 5.82 -7.37 4.67
N PRO A 59 4.65 -6.89 4.22
CA PRO A 59 4.26 -5.50 4.43
C PRO A 59 4.08 -5.07 5.90
N LEU A 60 3.94 -6.02 6.83
CA LEU A 60 3.67 -5.75 8.25
C LEU A 60 4.95 -5.71 9.11
N ILE A 61 6.06 -6.23 8.60
CA ILE A 61 7.32 -6.42 9.31
C ILE A 61 8.39 -5.47 8.75
N HIS A 62 9.30 -4.98 9.60
CA HIS A 62 10.36 -4.06 9.19
C HIS A 62 11.71 -4.50 9.78
N VAL A 63 12.75 -4.48 8.94
CA VAL A 63 14.11 -4.95 9.30
C VAL A 63 14.73 -4.24 10.51
N ASN A 64 14.36 -2.98 10.78
CA ASN A 64 14.80 -2.20 11.93
C ASN A 64 13.93 -0.95 12.12
N TYR A 65 14.16 -0.22 13.21
CA TYR A 65 13.45 1.02 13.52
C TYR A 65 13.60 2.10 12.44
N ALA A 66 14.80 2.27 11.85
CA ALA A 66 15.02 3.29 10.82
C ALA A 66 14.15 3.02 9.59
N HIS A 67 14.03 1.75 9.19
CA HIS A 67 13.16 1.33 8.10
C HIS A 67 11.68 1.58 8.41
N LEU A 68 11.21 1.25 9.62
CA LEU A 68 9.85 1.52 10.07
C LEU A 68 9.52 3.02 10.09
N ILE A 69 10.40 3.84 10.67
CA ILE A 69 10.23 5.30 10.75
C ILE A 69 10.16 5.89 9.34
N GLY A 70 11.08 5.47 8.46
CA GLY A 70 11.10 5.90 7.06
C GLY A 70 9.84 5.52 6.28
N ASN A 71 9.13 4.48 6.69
CA ASN A 71 7.88 4.05 6.05
C ASN A 71 6.61 4.64 6.71
N THR A 72 6.69 5.06 7.97
CA THR A 72 5.50 5.49 8.74
C THR A 72 4.80 6.68 8.11
N LEU A 73 5.53 7.77 7.84
CA LEU A 73 4.93 8.98 7.27
C LEU A 73 4.43 8.77 5.82
N PRO A 74 5.22 8.21 4.88
CA PRO A 74 4.72 7.92 3.53
C PRO A 74 3.49 7.02 3.51
N PHE A 75 3.46 5.98 4.36
CA PHE A 75 2.32 5.08 4.45
C PHE A 75 1.07 5.81 4.94
N MET A 76 1.17 6.61 6.00
CA MET A 76 0.02 7.36 6.53
C MET A 76 -0.51 8.38 5.53
N VAL A 77 0.38 9.10 4.84
CA VAL A 77 -0.03 10.12 3.88
C VAL A 77 -0.66 9.50 2.63
N LEU A 78 0.06 8.62 1.93
CA LEU A 78 -0.42 8.03 0.67
C LEU A 78 -1.57 7.04 0.92
N GLY A 79 -1.43 6.18 1.94
CA GLY A 79 -2.50 5.28 2.36
C GLY A 79 -3.75 6.04 2.80
N GLY A 80 -3.58 7.16 3.50
CA GLY A 80 -4.67 8.08 3.85
C GLY A 80 -5.37 8.65 2.63
N MET A 81 -4.65 9.17 1.64
CA MET A 81 -5.23 9.68 0.40
C MET A 81 -6.08 8.63 -0.33
N VAL A 82 -5.60 7.39 -0.43
CA VAL A 82 -6.35 6.28 -1.04
C VAL A 82 -7.56 5.90 -0.18
N LEU A 83 -7.42 5.86 1.14
CA LEU A 83 -8.50 5.55 2.08
C LEU A 83 -9.62 6.59 2.06
N PHE A 84 -9.28 7.87 2.02
CA PHE A 84 -10.25 8.96 1.89
C PHE A 84 -10.91 8.99 0.50
N SER A 85 -10.26 8.44 -0.52
CA SER A 85 -10.89 8.19 -1.83
C SER A 85 -11.90 7.03 -1.82
N GLY A 86 -11.94 6.26 -0.72
CA GLY A 86 -12.93 5.24 -0.40
C GLY A 86 -12.29 3.99 0.24
N LYS A 87 -12.82 3.52 1.39
CA LYS A 87 -12.31 2.33 2.10
C LYS A 87 -12.24 1.07 1.25
N ARG A 88 -13.21 0.86 0.34
CA ARG A 88 -13.17 -0.24 -0.63
C ARG A 88 -11.98 -0.12 -1.59
N LYS A 89 -11.64 1.10 -2.02
CA LYS A 89 -10.50 1.34 -2.91
C LYS A 89 -9.19 1.09 -2.21
N PHE A 90 -9.06 1.52 -0.96
CA PHE A 90 -7.90 1.20 -0.13
C PHE A 90 -7.71 -0.30 0.01
N ILE A 91 -8.72 -1.03 0.51
CA ILE A 91 -8.62 -2.48 0.72
C ILE A 91 -8.30 -3.20 -0.60
N PHE A 92 -9.00 -2.87 -1.69
CA PHE A 92 -8.76 -3.47 -2.99
C PHE A 92 -7.33 -3.21 -3.48
N THR A 93 -6.87 -1.96 -3.44
CA THR A 93 -5.52 -1.60 -3.85
C THR A 93 -4.47 -2.29 -2.98
N THR A 94 -4.62 -2.31 -1.65
CA THR A 94 -3.69 -2.98 -0.73
C THR A 94 -3.57 -4.47 -1.05
N ILE A 95 -4.70 -5.17 -1.24
CA ILE A 95 -4.69 -6.62 -1.52
C ILE A 95 -4.11 -6.92 -2.90
N VAL A 96 -4.64 -6.28 -3.95
CA VAL A 96 -4.22 -6.56 -5.34
C VAL A 96 -2.74 -6.23 -5.53
N SER A 97 -2.31 -5.05 -5.08
CA SER A 97 -0.91 -4.64 -5.24
C SER A 97 0.03 -5.38 -4.30
N GLY A 98 -0.42 -5.76 -3.10
CA GLY A 98 0.33 -6.62 -2.18
C GLY A 98 0.63 -7.98 -2.82
N LEU A 99 -0.36 -8.61 -3.45
CA LEU A 99 -0.17 -9.85 -4.19
C LEU A 99 0.77 -9.68 -5.38
N ILE A 100 0.55 -8.67 -6.23
CA ILE A 100 1.39 -8.43 -7.42
C ILE A 100 2.83 -8.15 -7.01
N SER A 101 3.04 -7.30 -6.00
CA SER A 101 4.38 -6.98 -5.50
C SER A 101 5.04 -8.18 -4.84
N GLY A 102 4.34 -8.94 -4.00
CA GLY A 102 4.91 -10.12 -3.35
C GLY A 102 5.27 -11.21 -4.34
N ILE A 103 4.40 -11.50 -5.31
CA ILE A 103 4.68 -12.45 -6.40
C ILE A 103 5.86 -11.96 -7.25
N GLY A 104 5.87 -10.67 -7.60
CA GLY A 104 6.96 -10.06 -8.36
C GLY A 104 8.31 -10.16 -7.64
N ILE A 105 8.36 -9.85 -6.34
CA ILE A 105 9.56 -10.07 -5.52
C ILE A 105 9.94 -11.56 -5.55
N TRP A 106 8.99 -12.46 -5.30
CA TRP A 106 9.28 -13.88 -5.18
C TRP A 106 9.89 -14.48 -6.46
N PHE A 107 9.41 -14.07 -7.64
CA PHE A 107 9.93 -14.55 -8.92
C PHE A 107 11.22 -13.87 -9.37
N PHE A 108 11.31 -12.55 -9.23
CA PHE A 108 12.34 -11.76 -9.91
C PHE A 108 13.48 -11.28 -9.01
N ALA A 109 13.28 -11.23 -7.69
CA ALA A 109 14.36 -10.84 -6.80
C ALA A 109 15.43 -11.96 -6.66
N ARG A 110 16.60 -11.55 -6.16
CA ARG A 110 17.77 -12.43 -6.04
C ARG A 110 17.56 -13.45 -4.92
N GLU A 111 18.00 -14.69 -5.12
CA GLU A 111 17.99 -15.71 -4.06
C GLU A 111 18.93 -15.33 -2.91
N GLY A 112 18.66 -15.84 -1.70
CA GLY A 112 19.44 -15.54 -0.50
C GLY A 112 19.18 -14.16 0.09
N THR A 113 18.17 -13.43 -0.40
CA THR A 113 17.70 -12.18 0.23
C THR A 113 16.35 -12.38 0.92
N VAL A 114 16.03 -11.48 1.84
CA VAL A 114 14.72 -11.40 2.48
C VAL A 114 14.17 -10.00 2.28
N HIS A 115 12.92 -9.91 1.82
CA HIS A 115 12.24 -8.65 1.57
C HIS A 115 11.11 -8.46 2.59
N ALA A 116 11.12 -7.30 3.23
CA ALA A 116 10.19 -6.90 4.27
C ALA A 116 9.91 -5.39 4.12
N GLY A 117 8.83 -4.92 4.74
CA GLY A 117 8.48 -3.51 4.83
C GLY A 117 7.23 -3.12 4.04
N SER A 118 6.55 -2.10 4.55
CA SER A 118 5.36 -1.51 3.93
C SER A 118 5.66 -0.61 2.72
N SER A 119 6.93 -0.44 2.34
CA SER A 119 7.34 0.33 1.17
C SER A 119 6.70 -0.18 -0.12
N THR A 120 6.50 -1.50 -0.26
CA THR A 120 5.74 -2.08 -1.39
C THR A 120 4.36 -1.43 -1.52
N LEU A 121 3.61 -1.34 -0.42
CA LEU A 121 2.30 -0.68 -0.38
C LEU A 121 2.38 0.83 -0.62
N ILE A 122 3.43 1.49 -0.13
CA ILE A 122 3.65 2.93 -0.37
C ILE A 122 3.77 3.20 -1.87
N PHE A 123 4.58 2.42 -2.58
CA PHE A 123 4.70 2.52 -4.05
C PHE A 123 3.40 2.14 -4.75
N SER A 124 2.65 1.17 -4.23
CA SER A 124 1.32 0.85 -4.74
C SER A 124 0.34 2.01 -4.62
N TYR A 125 0.28 2.68 -3.48
CA TYR A 125 -0.59 3.83 -3.29
C TYR A 125 -0.17 4.99 -4.21
N LEU A 126 1.14 5.20 -4.39
CA LEU A 126 1.64 6.17 -5.36
C LEU A 126 1.17 5.86 -6.78
N GLY A 127 1.35 4.61 -7.25
CA GLY A 127 0.90 4.17 -8.58
C GLY A 127 -0.61 4.34 -8.76
N PHE A 128 -1.39 3.94 -7.75
CA PHE A 128 -2.84 4.12 -7.75
C PHE A 128 -3.23 5.59 -7.88
N ILE A 129 -2.62 6.49 -7.11
CA ILE A 129 -2.92 7.93 -7.14
C ILE A 129 -2.58 8.51 -8.53
N ILE A 130 -1.43 8.16 -9.10
CA ILE A 130 -0.99 8.63 -10.42
C ILE A 130 -2.01 8.22 -11.50
N ILE A 131 -2.38 6.94 -11.57
CA ILE A 131 -3.30 6.47 -12.62
C ILE A 131 -4.72 7.01 -12.43
N GLN A 132 -5.18 7.14 -11.18
CA GLN A 132 -6.49 7.74 -10.90
C GLN A 132 -6.52 9.23 -11.23
N ALA A 133 -5.43 9.96 -11.03
CA ALA A 133 -5.32 11.36 -11.46
C ALA A 133 -5.38 11.50 -12.97
N TRP A 134 -4.66 10.63 -13.69
CA TRP A 134 -4.70 10.59 -15.15
C TRP A 134 -6.11 10.31 -15.71
N ILE A 135 -6.84 9.38 -15.10
CA ILE A 135 -8.14 8.95 -15.60
C ILE A 135 -9.27 9.91 -15.20
N THR A 136 -9.29 10.37 -13.95
CA THR A 136 -10.39 11.22 -13.46
C THR A 136 -10.29 12.67 -13.94
N ARG A 137 -9.09 13.11 -14.37
CA ARG A 137 -8.80 14.48 -14.84
C ARG A 137 -9.32 15.56 -13.89
N SER A 138 -9.36 15.28 -12.59
CA SER A 138 -9.83 16.24 -11.58
C SER A 138 -8.67 17.04 -11.00
N CYS A 139 -8.88 18.34 -10.74
CA CYS A 139 -7.86 19.19 -10.11
C CYS A 139 -7.41 18.62 -8.76
N LEU A 140 -8.35 18.06 -7.98
CA LEU A 140 -8.02 17.42 -6.70
C LEU A 140 -7.06 16.23 -6.90
N SER A 141 -7.36 15.33 -7.84
CA SER A 141 -6.48 14.19 -8.09
C SER A 141 -5.13 14.60 -8.66
N ALA A 142 -5.09 15.63 -9.52
CA ALA A 142 -3.84 16.20 -10.03
C ALA A 142 -3.00 16.79 -8.88
N THR A 143 -3.60 17.57 -7.99
CA THR A 143 -2.92 18.13 -6.81
C THR A 143 -2.39 17.02 -5.89
N LEU A 144 -3.19 15.98 -5.62
CA LEU A 144 -2.73 14.85 -4.81
C LEU A 144 -1.57 14.12 -5.47
N ALA A 145 -1.60 13.92 -6.79
CA ALA A 145 -0.51 13.31 -7.53
C ALA A 145 0.77 14.16 -7.52
N ILE A 146 0.65 15.48 -7.68
CA ILE A 146 1.79 16.41 -7.61
C ILE A 146 2.39 16.42 -6.20
N ILE A 147 1.57 16.56 -5.15
CA ILE A 147 2.05 16.51 -3.76
C ILE A 147 2.75 15.18 -3.48
N SER A 148 2.14 14.06 -3.90
CA SER A 148 2.72 12.74 -3.73
C SER A 148 4.05 12.61 -4.49
N GLY A 149 4.10 13.05 -5.75
CA GLY A 149 5.30 13.02 -6.57
C GLY A 149 6.41 13.96 -6.09
N THR A 150 6.10 15.09 -5.47
CA THR A 150 7.11 16.01 -4.94
C THR A 150 7.63 15.54 -3.59
N LEU A 151 6.76 15.13 -2.67
CA LEU A 151 7.15 14.68 -1.33
C LEU A 151 7.81 13.30 -1.35
N TYR A 152 7.39 12.44 -2.29
CA TYR A 152 7.84 11.06 -2.40
C TYR A 152 8.49 10.74 -3.75
N GLY A 153 8.83 11.74 -4.55
CA GLY A 153 9.58 11.54 -5.80
C GLY A 153 10.98 10.99 -5.57
N THR A 154 11.55 11.26 -4.39
CA THR A 154 12.78 10.59 -3.92
C THR A 154 12.59 9.08 -3.76
N LEU A 155 11.38 8.59 -3.48
CA LEU A 155 11.07 7.15 -3.57
C LEU A 155 11.22 6.67 -5.01
N LEU A 156 10.68 7.39 -6.00
CA LEU A 156 10.86 7.02 -7.41
C LEU A 156 12.34 7.03 -7.84
N LEU A 157 13.18 7.89 -7.26
CA LEU A 157 14.63 7.84 -7.49
C LEU A 157 15.26 6.52 -7.03
N THR A 158 14.69 5.83 -6.03
CA THR A 158 15.17 4.47 -5.67
C THR A 158 14.93 3.45 -6.78
N LEU A 159 14.02 3.72 -7.73
CA LEU A 159 13.87 2.88 -8.92
C LEU A 159 14.99 3.14 -9.95
N LEU A 160 15.62 4.31 -9.92
CA LEU A 160 16.73 4.67 -10.82
C LEU A 160 18.10 4.32 -10.20
N ILE A 161 18.22 4.48 -8.88
CA ILE A 161 19.45 4.24 -8.13
C ILE A 161 19.23 3.01 -7.24
N ASN A 162 19.67 1.85 -7.72
CA ASN A 162 19.65 0.63 -6.94
C ASN A 162 20.67 0.73 -5.80
N GLN A 163 20.23 0.65 -4.55
CA GLN A 163 21.08 0.70 -3.36
C GLN A 163 20.98 -0.63 -2.61
N ASN A 164 22.10 -1.07 -2.05
CA ASN A 164 22.14 -2.26 -1.20
C ASN A 164 21.19 -2.09 -0.01
N GLY A 165 20.42 -3.13 0.30
CA GLY A 165 19.43 -3.12 1.38
C GLY A 165 18.06 -2.54 0.99
N ILE A 166 17.87 -2.05 -0.23
CA ILE A 166 16.57 -1.61 -0.74
C ILE A 166 15.91 -2.70 -1.59
N SER A 167 14.63 -2.96 -1.33
CA SER A 167 13.82 -3.90 -2.12
C SER A 167 13.38 -3.26 -3.45
N TRP A 168 14.32 -3.08 -4.39
CA TRP A 168 14.05 -2.47 -5.69
C TRP A 168 12.90 -3.15 -6.44
N HIS A 169 12.91 -4.49 -6.51
CA HIS A 169 11.83 -5.28 -7.11
C HIS A 169 10.49 -5.01 -6.40
N GLY A 170 10.50 -4.90 -5.07
CA GLY A 170 9.30 -4.57 -4.31
C GLY A 170 8.72 -3.20 -4.64
N HIS A 171 9.59 -2.20 -4.84
CA HIS A 171 9.16 -0.87 -5.24
C HIS A 171 8.57 -0.86 -6.66
N LEU A 172 9.24 -1.52 -7.61
CA LEU A 172 8.77 -1.63 -8.99
C LEU A 172 7.42 -2.34 -9.07
N PHE A 173 7.31 -3.55 -8.51
CA PHE A 173 6.07 -4.32 -8.60
C PHE A 173 4.98 -3.75 -7.69
N GLY A 174 5.32 -3.03 -6.62
CA GLY A 174 4.37 -2.21 -5.87
C GLY A 174 3.75 -1.14 -6.76
N LEU A 175 4.58 -0.32 -7.42
CA LEU A 175 4.12 0.71 -8.35
C LEU A 175 3.22 0.14 -9.45
N LEU A 176 3.67 -0.93 -10.12
CA LEU A 176 2.90 -1.60 -11.17
C LEU A 176 1.59 -2.18 -10.64
N GLY A 177 1.60 -2.77 -9.44
CA GLY A 177 0.40 -3.28 -8.78
C GLY A 177 -0.61 -2.18 -8.45
N GLY A 178 -0.13 -1.01 -8.02
CA GLY A 178 -0.94 0.18 -7.81
C GLY A 178 -1.57 0.74 -9.09
N LEU A 179 -0.77 0.84 -10.16
CA LEU A 179 -1.27 1.24 -11.48
C LEU A 179 -2.38 0.29 -11.95
N LEU A 180 -2.15 -1.03 -11.85
CA LEU A 180 -3.12 -2.04 -12.25
C LEU A 180 -4.38 -2.00 -11.37
N SER A 181 -4.26 -1.87 -10.06
CA SER A 181 -5.43 -1.82 -9.17
C SER A 181 -6.30 -0.58 -9.45
N GLY A 182 -5.67 0.56 -9.77
CA GLY A 182 -6.38 1.77 -10.19
C GLY A 182 -7.15 1.58 -11.49
N LEU A 183 -6.54 0.92 -12.49
CA LEU A 183 -7.23 0.58 -13.73
C LEU A 183 -8.44 -0.34 -13.49
N LEU A 184 -8.27 -1.38 -12.68
CA LEU A 184 -9.29 -2.40 -12.44
C LEU A 184 -10.48 -1.86 -11.62
N ILE A 185 -10.26 -0.95 -10.67
CA ILE A 185 -11.35 -0.48 -9.81
C ILE A 185 -12.35 0.42 -10.54
N ILE A 186 -11.94 1.01 -11.67
CA ILE A 186 -12.80 1.80 -12.55
C ILE A 186 -13.80 0.91 -13.29
N SER A 187 -13.46 -0.37 -13.51
CA SER A 187 -14.31 -1.34 -14.21
C SER A 187 -15.52 -1.80 -13.40
N SER A 188 -15.66 -1.42 -12.12
CA SER A 188 -16.92 -1.62 -11.40
C SER A 188 -17.93 -0.58 -11.89
N PRO A 189 -18.97 -0.97 -12.64
CA PRO A 189 -19.92 -0.01 -13.18
C PRO A 189 -20.53 0.74 -12.01
N SER A 190 -20.22 2.04 -11.90
CA SER A 190 -21.12 2.92 -11.16
C SER A 190 -22.51 2.64 -11.69
N LYS A 191 -23.46 2.26 -10.82
CA LYS A 191 -24.87 2.15 -11.18
C LYS A 191 -25.33 3.51 -11.68
N LYS A 192 -25.13 3.79 -12.97
CA LYS A 192 -25.67 4.95 -13.67
C LYS A 192 -27.18 4.70 -13.73
N LYS A 193 -27.90 5.37 -12.83
CA LYS A 193 -29.35 5.56 -12.72
C LYS A 193 -30.20 4.87 -13.81
N ARG A 194 -31.09 3.95 -13.41
CA ARG A 194 -32.44 3.91 -13.99
C ARG A 194 -33.37 4.68 -13.04
N LYS A 195 -33.48 5.99 -13.23
CA LYS A 195 -34.74 6.68 -12.92
C LYS A 195 -35.70 6.30 -14.05
N ALA A 196 -36.41 5.20 -13.91
CA ALA A 196 -37.66 5.01 -14.63
C ALA A 196 -38.75 5.62 -13.74
N ILE A 197 -38.90 6.94 -13.81
CA ILE A 197 -40.15 7.58 -13.42
C ILE A 197 -40.99 7.55 -14.70
N LEU A 198 -41.94 6.63 -14.76
CA LEU A 198 -43.15 6.85 -15.54
C LEU A 198 -44.26 6.96 -14.50
N LYS A 199 -44.65 8.21 -14.20
CA LYS A 199 -46.01 8.47 -13.75
C LYS A 199 -46.88 8.25 -14.98
N ILE A 200 -47.93 7.46 -14.82
CA ILE A 200 -49.08 7.48 -15.71
C ILE A 200 -50.23 7.88 -14.80
N ASP A 201 -50.92 8.94 -15.22
CA ASP A 201 -52.13 9.48 -14.61
C ASP A 201 -53.32 8.52 -14.77
#